data_AF-A0A5C7JB08-F1
#
_entry.id   AF-A0A5C7JB08-F1
#
_cell.length_a   1.000
_cell.length_b   1.000
_cell.length_c   1.000
_cell.angle_alpha   90.00
_cell.angle_beta   90.00
_cell.angle_gamma   90.00
#
_symmetry.space_group_name_H-M   'P 1'
#
loop_
_entity.id
_entity.type
_entity.pdbx_description
1 polymer ?
#
loop_
_entity_poly.entity_id
_entity_poly.type
_entity_poly.pdbx_seq_one_letter_code
_entity_poly.pdbx_strand_id
1 'polypeptide(L)'
;MPTIGNNINHVDTLCERCGSKKKMAKQWTEKIENSAGFMTLVHKQMVCTNKECQAEFDKNLAAEAAKREKIKLAKQKTATK
;
A
#
# COMPACT_ATOMS: atom_id res chain seq x y z
N MET A 1 15.75 22.65 -2.49
CA MET A 1 14.79 21.79 -3.21
C MET A 1 15.00 20.38 -2.71
N PRO A 2 14.09 19.77 -1.93
CA PRO A 2 14.32 18.41 -1.47
C PRO A 2 14.04 17.45 -2.62
N THR A 3 15.08 16.72 -3.04
CA THR A 3 14.96 15.53 -3.89
C THR A 3 14.30 14.43 -3.05
N ILE A 4 12.97 14.48 -2.90
CA ILE A 4 12.20 13.46 -2.19
C ILE A 4 12.07 12.28 -3.14
N GLY A 5 13.13 11.49 -3.20
CA GLY A 5 13.27 10.41 -4.17
C GLY A 5 14.38 9.47 -3.77
N ASN A 6 14.41 9.04 -2.50
CA ASN A 6 15.14 7.82 -2.18
C ASN A 6 14.40 6.67 -2.88
N ASN A 7 14.87 6.34 -4.08
CA ASN A 7 14.54 5.11 -4.76
C ASN A 7 15.18 3.96 -3.96
N ILE A 8 14.60 3.64 -2.81
CA ILE A 8 15.02 2.48 -2.04
C ILE A 8 14.62 1.28 -2.91
N ASN A 9 15.64 0.65 -3.50
CA ASN A 9 15.49 -0.61 -4.19
C ASN A 9 15.26 -1.68 -3.12
N HIS A 10 13.99 -1.92 -2.77
CA HIS A 10 13.56 -2.96 -1.83
C HIS A 10 13.74 -4.39 -2.37
N VAL A 11 14.55 -4.57 -3.40
CA VAL A 11 14.72 -5.83 -4.15
C VAL A 11 15.27 -6.94 -3.25
N ASP A 12 15.97 -6.60 -2.17
CA ASP A 12 16.53 -7.55 -1.21
C ASP A 12 15.85 -7.54 0.18
N THR A 13 14.71 -6.85 0.33
CA THR A 13 14.04 -6.78 1.63
C THR A 13 13.33 -8.10 1.95
N LEU A 14 13.72 -8.74 3.04
CA LEU A 14 13.04 -9.94 3.56
C LEU A 14 11.66 -9.60 4.12
N CYS A 15 10.77 -10.59 4.10
CA CYS A 15 9.45 -10.51 4.70
C CYS A 15 9.56 -10.42 6.22
N GLU A 16 9.12 -9.30 6.80
CA GLU A 16 9.10 -9.11 8.25
C GLU A 16 8.22 -10.13 8.98
N ARG A 17 7.30 -10.80 8.25
CA ARG A 17 6.36 -11.78 8.80
C ARG A 17 6.88 -13.22 8.78
N CYS A 18 7.71 -13.59 7.80
CA CYS A 18 8.16 -14.97 7.64
C CYS A 18 9.64 -15.14 7.21
N GLY A 19 10.41 -14.05 7.14
CA GLY A 19 11.81 -14.05 6.71
C GLY A 19 12.05 -14.39 5.24
N SER A 20 11.03 -14.78 4.48
CA SER A 20 11.16 -15.13 3.06
C SER A 20 11.42 -13.92 2.17
N LYS A 21 12.02 -14.11 0.99
CA LYS A 21 12.29 -13.01 0.05
C LYS A 21 10.99 -12.33 -0.41
N LYS A 22 11.00 -11.00 -0.56
CA LYS A 22 9.93 -10.26 -1.22
C LYS A 22 10.26 -10.13 -2.72
N LYS A 23 9.24 -10.14 -3.58
CA LYS A 23 9.36 -9.81 -5.00
C LYS A 23 8.52 -8.58 -5.33
N MET A 24 8.99 -7.77 -6.28
CA MET A 24 8.19 -6.66 -6.79
C MET A 24 7.07 -7.21 -7.67
N ALA A 25 5.82 -6.95 -7.31
CA ALA A 25 4.65 -7.41 -8.07
C ALA A 25 4.19 -6.37 -9.09
N LYS A 26 4.18 -5.09 -8.69
CA LYS A 26 3.73 -3.99 -9.54
C LYS A 26 4.47 -2.72 -9.19
N GLN A 27 4.82 -1.93 -10.19
CA GLN A 27 5.30 -0.56 -10.04
C GLN A 27 4.47 0.32 -10.96
N TRP A 28 3.97 1.44 -10.45
CA TRP A 28 3.26 2.43 -11.26
C TRP A 28 3.60 3.83 -10.78
N THR A 29 3.46 4.77 -11.70
CA THR A 29 3.77 6.18 -11.46
C THR A 29 2.48 6.97 -11.56
N GLU A 30 2.14 7.70 -10.52
CA GLU A 30 0.96 8.56 -10.44
C GLU A 30 1.41 10.01 -10.50
N LYS A 31 0.81 10.80 -11.40
CA LYS A 31 1.03 12.25 -11.46
C LYS A 31 -0.13 12.93 -10.75
N ILE A 32 0.15 13.60 -9.65
CA ILE A 32 -0.83 14.37 -8.87
C ILE A 32 -0.58 15.85 -9.15
N GLU A 33 -1.62 16.54 -9.61
CA GLU A 33 -1.59 18.00 -9.73
C GLU A 33 -1.87 18.63 -8.36
N ASN A 34 -0.98 19.50 -7.91
CA ASN A 34 -1.10 20.29 -6.69
C ASN A 34 -1.09 21.78 -7.05
N SER A 35 -1.47 22.66 -6.12
CA SER A 35 -1.49 24.12 -6.32
C SER A 35 -0.15 24.74 -6.78
N ALA A 36 0.96 24.00 -6.66
CA ALA A 36 2.31 24.44 -7.06
C ALA A 36 2.84 23.73 -8.34
N GLY A 37 2.03 22.92 -9.03
CA GLY A 37 2.40 22.19 -10.25
C GLY A 37 2.14 20.68 -10.15
N PHE A 38 2.96 19.86 -10.80
CA PHE A 38 2.78 18.40 -10.82
C PHE A 38 3.79 17.69 -9.89
N MET A 39 3.28 16.81 -9.04
CA MET A 39 4.08 15.87 -8.25
C MET A 39 4.00 14.48 -8.86
N THR A 40 5.14 13.83 -9.05
CA THR A 40 5.21 12.46 -9.57
C THR A 40 5.48 11.51 -8.42
N LEU A 41 4.51 10.65 -8.09
CA LEU A 41 4.62 9.61 -7.08
C LEU A 41 4.93 8.27 -7.75
N VAL A 42 5.98 7.60 -7.30
CA VAL A 42 6.30 6.24 -7.75
C VAL A 42 5.85 5.27 -6.68
N HIS A 43 4.83 4.48 -7.00
CA HIS A 43 4.30 3.44 -6.15
C HIS A 43 4.96 2.11 -6.50
N LYS A 44 5.39 1.37 -5.48
CA LYS A 44 5.93 0.02 -5.61
C LYS A 44 5.16 -0.92 -4.70
N GLN A 45 4.62 -1.99 -5.27
CA GLN A 45 3.94 -3.05 -4.54
C GLN A 45 4.86 -4.27 -4.44
N MET A 46 5.21 -4.64 -3.21
CA MET A 46 6.04 -5.79 -2.89
C MET A 46 5.17 -6.91 -2.33
N VAL A 47 5.42 -8.15 -2.77
CA VAL A 47 4.66 -9.35 -2.39
C VAL A 47 5.62 -10.41 -1.86
N CYS A 48 5.24 -11.11 -0.80
CA CYS A 48 6.04 -12.21 -0.25
C CYS A 48 6.07 -13.39 -1.23
N THR A 49 7.22 -14.05 -1.39
CA THR A 49 7.30 -15.27 -2.22
C THR A 49 6.62 -16.46 -1.57
N ASN A 50 6.52 -16.49 -0.23
CA ASN A 50 5.82 -17.52 0.50
C ASN A 50 4.30 -17.34 0.37
N LYS A 51 3.65 -18.32 -0.29
CA LYS A 51 2.22 -18.29 -0.59
C LYS A 51 1.34 -18.33 0.65
N GLU A 52 1.72 -19.08 1.68
CA GLU A 52 0.94 -19.21 2.91
C GLU A 52 0.96 -17.88 3.68
N CYS A 53 2.15 -17.31 3.84
CA CYS A 53 2.32 -15.99 4.45
C CYS A 53 1.58 -14.90 3.66
N GLN A 54 1.58 -14.98 2.33
CA GLN A 54 0.87 -14.01 1.50
C GLN A 54 -0.65 -14.19 1.58
N ALA A 55 -1.16 -15.41 1.64
CA ALA A 55 -2.59 -15.68 1.75
C ALA A 55 -3.16 -15.22 3.10
N GLU A 56 -2.43 -15.43 4.20
CA GLU A 56 -2.81 -14.92 5.51
C GLU A 56 -2.84 -13.38 5.55
N PHE A 57 -1.85 -12.75 4.90
CA PHE A 57 -1.84 -11.30 4.74
C PHE A 57 -3.11 -10.79 4.06
N ASP A 58 -3.45 -11.42 2.94
CA ASP A 58 -4.54 -10.97 2.07
C ASP A 58 -5.89 -11.11 2.79
N LYS A 59 -6.07 -12.20 3.53
CA LYS A 59 -7.24 -12.40 4.42
C LYS A 59 -7.35 -11.30 5.47
N ASN A 60 -6.26 -10.97 6.15
CA ASN A 60 -6.25 -9.91 7.16
C ASN A 60 -6.52 -8.54 6.53
N LEU A 61 -5.91 -8.26 5.37
CA LEU A 61 -6.10 -7.02 4.64
C LEU A 61 -7.55 -6.85 4.18
N ALA A 62 -8.19 -7.92 3.68
CA ALA A 62 -9.59 -7.91 3.30
C ALA A 62 -10.51 -7.70 4.51
N ALA A 63 -10.22 -8.34 5.63
CA ALA A 63 -10.98 -8.15 6.87
C ALA A 63 -10.86 -6.71 7.40
N GLU A 64 -9.67 -6.11 7.33
CA GLU A 64 -9.46 -4.71 7.71
C GLU A 64 -10.14 -3.74 6.74
N ALA A 65 -10.11 -4.01 5.43
CA ALA A 65 -10.82 -3.22 4.43
C ALA A 65 -12.33 -3.20 4.73
N ALA A 66 -12.92 -4.38 4.98
CA ALA A 66 -14.34 -4.49 5.33
C ALA A 66 -14.69 -3.75 6.63
N LYS A 67 -13.80 -3.77 7.64
CA LYS A 67 -13.97 -2.97 8.87
C LYS A 67 -13.94 -1.47 8.57
N ARG A 68 -12.98 -1.01 7.76
CA ARG A 68 -12.85 0.40 7.37
C ARG A 68 -14.08 0.88 6.58
N GLU A 69 -14.62 0.06 5.69
CA GLU A 69 -15.84 0.37 4.95
C GLU A 69 -17.06 0.51 5.87
N LYS A 70 -17.24 -0.42 6.82
CA LYS A 70 -18.31 -0.33 7.83
C LYS A 70 -18.22 0.95 8.66
N ILE A 71 -17.01 1.35 9.07
CA ILE A 71 -16.79 2.59 9.81
C ILE A 71 -17.11 3.81 8.92
N LYS A 72 -16.66 3.83 7.65
CA LYS A 72 -16.99 4.90 6.71
C LYS A 72 -18.50 5.03 6.50
N LEU A 73 -19.22 3.92 6.42
CA LEU A 73 -20.68 3.91 6.26
C LEU A 73 -21.38 4.42 7.52
N ALA A 74 -20.91 4.03 8.71
CA ALA A 74 -21.45 4.50 9.98
C ALA A 74 -21.25 6.02 10.15
N LYS A 75 -20.06 6.53 9.82
CA LYS A 75 -19.77 7.98 9.88
C LYS A 75 -20.61 8.80 8.90
N GLN A 76 -20.85 8.29 7.70
CA GLN A 76 -21.74 8.94 6.72
C GLN A 76 -23.18 8.98 7.23
N LYS A 77 -23.69 7.89 7.84
CA LYS A 77 -25.04 7.87 8.41
C LYS A 77 -25.25 8.83 9.58
N THR A 78 -24.21 9.12 10.36
CA THR A 78 -24.28 10.08 11.48
C THR A 78 -24.09 11.54 11.05
N ALA A 79 -23.49 11.80 9.88
CA ALA A 79 -23.26 13.16 9.39
C ALA A 79 -24.50 13.77 8.67
N THR A 80 -25.48 12.95 8.31
CA THR A 80 -26.69 13.36 7.56
C THR A 80 -27.95 13.44 8.43
N LYS A 81 -27.82 13.55 9.76
CA LYS A 81 -28.96 13.67 10.69
C LYS A 81 -28.90 14.95 11.50
#